data_AF-A0A351TG41-F1
#
_entry.id   AF-A0A351TG41-F1
#
_cell.length_a   1.000
_cell.length_b   1.000
_cell.length_c   1.000
_cell.angle_alpha   90.00
_cell.angle_beta   90.00
_cell.angle_gamma   90.00
#
_symmetry.space_group_name_H-M   'P 1'
#
loop_
_entity.id
_entity.type
_entity.pdbx_description
1 polymer ?
#
loop_
_entity_poly.entity_id
_entity_poly.type
_entity_poly.pdbx_seq_one_letter_code
_entity_poly.pdbx_strand_id
1 'polypeptide(L)'
;MMLSEKIMTLRKKKGWSQEELAEKLDISRQSVSKWESASSVPDIDKIIQLSHIFGVSTDWLLKDEEETEVVLREEEYEETDVKVVSMEEAGRFIELERKLAIPRALATALCVLSPVPLILLSGISELGNMAITEDMAGGTGVAVLLILLAVGVAVLVFSENRLEKYEYIEKEIITLQYGVKGMASKKKEEFSGIYNLCITSGTVLCILGVVPLMMMAAFSAADIVYIYGVCILLAMVSVAVLMFVWAGCIRGSYDKLLQEGDYTAEKKTVERKTSFFPGAYWCLVVAIFLAWGFHGDSWKTAGMVWPVAALIFVVIQCILKAIVGARQGKS
;
A
#
# COMPACT_ATOMS: atom_id res chain seq x y z
N MET A 1 -15.49 -38.37 -12.03
CA MET A 1 -14.86 -39.47 -12.82
C MET A 1 -13.80 -40.17 -11.98
N MET A 2 -13.70 -41.51 -12.08
CA MET A 2 -12.66 -42.30 -11.39
C MET A 2 -11.28 -42.17 -12.10
N LEU A 3 -10.18 -42.39 -11.38
CA LEU A 3 -8.81 -42.31 -11.92
C LEU A 3 -8.59 -43.16 -13.19
N SER A 4 -9.16 -44.38 -13.23
CA SER A 4 -9.06 -45.28 -14.40
C SER A 4 -9.67 -44.67 -15.67
N GLU A 5 -10.82 -43.99 -15.52
CA GLU A 5 -11.52 -43.29 -16.60
C GLU A 5 -10.74 -42.07 -17.07
N LYS A 6 -10.13 -41.33 -16.14
CA LYS A 6 -9.29 -40.16 -16.44
C LYS A 6 -8.07 -40.54 -17.25
N ILE A 7 -7.35 -41.60 -16.86
CA ILE A 7 -6.18 -42.10 -17.61
C ILE A 7 -6.59 -42.51 -19.03
N MET A 8 -7.67 -43.30 -19.17
CA MET A 8 -8.17 -43.73 -20.48
C MET A 8 -8.59 -42.54 -21.35
N THR A 9 -9.27 -41.55 -20.77
CA THR A 9 -9.76 -40.37 -21.50
C THR A 9 -8.60 -39.49 -21.98
N LEU A 10 -7.62 -39.24 -21.12
CA LEU A 10 -6.43 -38.46 -21.47
C LEU A 10 -5.59 -39.16 -22.54
N ARG A 11 -5.41 -40.48 -22.45
CA ARG A 11 -4.73 -41.28 -23.48
C ARG A 11 -5.44 -41.17 -24.83
N LYS A 12 -6.76 -41.35 -24.86
CA LYS A 12 -7.57 -41.23 -26.08
C LYS A 12 -7.54 -39.82 -26.67
N LYS A 13 -7.57 -38.77 -25.82
CA LYS A 13 -7.48 -37.36 -26.24
C LYS A 13 -6.15 -37.04 -26.93
N LYS A 14 -5.06 -37.70 -26.52
CA LYS A 14 -3.74 -37.59 -27.15
C LYS A 14 -3.55 -38.55 -28.34
N GLY A 15 -4.53 -39.41 -28.63
CA GLY A 15 -4.48 -40.37 -29.74
C GLY A 15 -3.55 -41.56 -29.51
N TRP A 16 -3.14 -41.84 -28.27
CA TRP A 16 -2.14 -42.87 -27.99
C TRP A 16 -2.75 -44.27 -27.80
N SER A 17 -2.01 -45.31 -28.19
CA SER A 17 -2.27 -46.70 -27.82
C SER A 17 -1.83 -47.00 -26.37
N GLN A 18 -2.28 -48.12 -25.81
CA GLN A 18 -1.84 -48.52 -24.46
C GLN A 18 -0.35 -48.85 -24.43
N GLU A 19 0.19 -49.45 -25.50
CA GLU A 19 1.63 -49.65 -25.70
C GLU A 19 2.41 -48.34 -25.67
N GLU A 20 1.95 -47.31 -26.39
CA GLU A 20 2.65 -46.01 -26.46
C GLU A 20 2.66 -45.28 -25.11
N LEU A 21 1.56 -45.38 -24.34
CA LEU A 21 1.55 -44.84 -22.98
C LEU A 21 2.49 -45.63 -22.05
N ALA A 22 2.55 -46.95 -22.22
CA ALA A 22 3.43 -47.81 -21.44
C ALA A 22 4.91 -47.54 -21.72
N GLU A 23 5.27 -47.31 -22.98
CA GLU A 23 6.63 -46.93 -23.40
C GLU A 23 7.04 -45.57 -22.81
N LYS A 24 6.14 -44.58 -22.84
CA LYS A 24 6.40 -43.25 -22.25
C LYS A 24 6.58 -43.27 -20.73
N LEU A 25 5.99 -44.26 -20.06
CA LEU A 25 6.07 -44.43 -18.61
C LEU A 25 7.13 -45.46 -18.20
N ASP A 26 7.86 -46.05 -19.13
CA ASP A 26 8.81 -47.15 -18.90
C ASP A 26 8.19 -48.28 -18.04
N ILE A 27 7.03 -48.77 -18.46
CA ILE A 27 6.28 -49.86 -17.82
C ILE A 27 5.76 -50.85 -18.85
N SER A 28 5.28 -52.01 -18.37
CA SER A 28 4.60 -52.96 -19.23
C SER A 28 3.23 -52.44 -19.67
N ARG A 29 2.83 -52.77 -20.92
CA ARG A 29 1.47 -52.51 -21.41
C ARG A 29 0.38 -53.15 -20.53
N GLN A 30 0.69 -54.28 -19.90
CA GLN A 30 -0.23 -54.93 -18.95
C GLN A 30 -0.54 -54.04 -17.74
N SER A 31 0.43 -53.25 -17.26
CA SER A 31 0.24 -52.30 -16.16
C SER A 31 -0.76 -51.21 -16.54
N VAL A 32 -0.60 -50.61 -17.72
CA VAL A 32 -1.55 -49.60 -18.25
C VAL A 32 -2.95 -50.18 -18.40
N SER A 33 -3.08 -51.40 -18.93
CA SER A 33 -4.38 -52.05 -19.08
C SER A 33 -5.08 -52.27 -17.73
N LYS A 34 -4.33 -52.66 -16.69
CA LYS A 34 -4.89 -52.87 -15.34
C LYS A 34 -5.29 -51.56 -14.67
N TRP A 35 -4.61 -50.45 -14.97
CA TRP A 35 -4.99 -49.12 -14.49
C TRP A 35 -6.28 -48.63 -15.16
N GLU A 36 -6.40 -48.80 -16.48
CA GLU A 36 -7.61 -48.40 -17.22
C GLU A 36 -8.83 -49.28 -16.86
N SER A 37 -8.63 -50.53 -16.45
CA SER A 37 -9.69 -51.42 -15.99
C SER A 37 -9.98 -51.35 -14.48
N ALA A 38 -9.39 -50.39 -13.76
CA ALA A 38 -9.48 -50.25 -12.30
C ALA A 38 -9.07 -51.51 -11.50
N SER A 39 -8.31 -52.42 -12.11
CA SER A 39 -7.86 -53.67 -11.48
C SER A 39 -6.59 -53.48 -10.64
N SER A 40 -5.88 -52.36 -10.82
CA SER A 40 -4.78 -51.91 -9.98
C SER A 40 -4.66 -50.39 -10.06
N VAL A 41 -4.02 -49.77 -9.06
CA VAL A 41 -3.80 -48.32 -9.00
C VAL A 41 -2.32 -48.03 -9.32
N PRO A 42 -1.99 -46.96 -10.06
CA PRO A 42 -0.59 -46.55 -10.24
C PRO A 42 0.02 -46.08 -8.92
N ASP A 43 1.30 -46.39 -8.70
CA ASP A 43 2.04 -45.86 -7.55
C ASP A 43 2.26 -44.34 -7.67
N ILE A 44 2.58 -43.69 -6.56
CA ILE A 44 2.76 -42.23 -6.47
C ILE A 44 3.72 -41.70 -7.55
N ASP A 45 4.85 -42.37 -7.77
CA ASP A 45 5.82 -41.96 -8.80
C ASP A 45 5.22 -42.02 -10.21
N LYS A 46 4.36 -43.00 -10.49
CA LYS A 46 3.67 -43.12 -11.78
C LYS A 46 2.55 -42.11 -11.93
N ILE A 47 1.88 -41.71 -10.84
CA ILE A 47 0.90 -40.62 -10.86
C ILE A 47 1.56 -39.29 -11.23
N ILE A 48 2.74 -39.01 -10.67
CA ILE A 48 3.52 -37.81 -11.02
C ILE A 48 3.95 -37.86 -12.50
N GLN A 49 4.41 -39.01 -12.99
CA GLN A 49 4.77 -39.15 -14.41
C GLN A 49 3.54 -38.96 -15.33
N LEU A 50 2.39 -39.51 -14.95
CA LEU A 50 1.12 -39.31 -15.67
C LEU A 50 0.70 -37.84 -15.68
N SER A 51 0.88 -37.11 -14.57
CA SER A 51 0.56 -35.68 -14.49
C SER A 51 1.40 -34.87 -15.48
N HIS A 52 2.70 -35.16 -15.57
CA HIS A 52 3.60 -34.51 -16.53
C HIS A 52 3.29 -34.87 -17.98
N ILE A 53 3.06 -36.16 -18.28
CA ILE A 53 2.81 -36.63 -19.65
C ILE A 53 1.48 -36.09 -20.21
N PHE A 54 0.46 -35.97 -19.36
CA PHE A 54 -0.85 -35.49 -19.77
C PHE A 54 -1.06 -33.97 -19.61
N GLY A 55 -0.16 -33.28 -18.91
CA GLY A 55 -0.28 -31.85 -18.65
C GLY A 55 -1.46 -31.50 -17.72
N VAL A 56 -1.67 -32.33 -16.71
CA VAL A 56 -2.73 -32.14 -15.69
C VAL A 56 -2.09 -32.18 -14.30
N SER A 57 -2.73 -31.61 -13.27
CA SER A 57 -2.23 -31.73 -11.90
C SER A 57 -2.45 -33.14 -11.33
N THR A 58 -1.57 -33.57 -10.42
CA THR A 58 -1.77 -34.81 -9.65
C THR A 58 -3.06 -34.76 -8.82
N ASP A 59 -3.40 -33.58 -8.33
CA ASP A 59 -4.66 -33.30 -7.62
C ASP A 59 -5.88 -33.58 -8.51
N TRP A 60 -5.85 -33.14 -9.78
CA TRP A 60 -6.91 -33.44 -10.74
C TRP A 60 -6.98 -34.92 -11.07
N LEU A 61 -5.85 -35.64 -11.16
CA LEU A 61 -5.87 -37.09 -11.39
C LEU A 61 -6.53 -37.84 -10.23
N LEU A 62 -6.27 -37.42 -8.99
CA LEU A 62 -6.64 -38.14 -7.77
C LEU A 62 -8.00 -37.76 -7.18
N LYS A 63 -8.48 -36.52 -7.36
CA LYS A 63 -9.76 -36.07 -6.78
C LYS A 63 -10.95 -36.49 -7.62
N ASP A 64 -11.95 -37.12 -7.01
CA ASP A 64 -13.25 -37.31 -7.65
C ASP A 64 -13.94 -35.95 -7.81
N GLU A 65 -14.46 -35.68 -9.00
CA GLU A 65 -15.03 -34.38 -9.37
C GLU A 65 -16.28 -34.04 -8.55
N GLU A 66 -16.10 -33.29 -7.46
CA GLU A 66 -17.11 -32.35 -6.93
C GLU A 66 -16.58 -30.92 -6.71
N GLU A 67 -15.29 -30.64 -6.90
CA GLU A 67 -14.77 -29.27 -6.84
C GLU A 67 -14.01 -28.95 -8.13
N THR A 68 -14.68 -28.26 -9.03
CA THR A 68 -14.07 -27.73 -10.25
C THR A 68 -13.33 -26.45 -9.91
N GLU A 69 -12.02 -26.52 -9.69
CA GLU A 69 -11.14 -25.38 -9.96
C GLU A 69 -10.44 -25.59 -11.31
N VAL A 70 -10.62 -24.60 -12.17
CA VAL A 70 -10.17 -24.56 -13.55
C VAL A 70 -8.65 -24.45 -13.59
N VAL A 71 -8.02 -25.37 -14.32
CA VAL A 71 -6.57 -25.42 -14.57
C VAL A 71 -6.10 -24.19 -15.35
N LEU A 72 -5.00 -23.62 -14.87
CA LEU A 72 -4.22 -22.53 -15.45
C LEU A 72 -3.86 -22.83 -16.91
N ARG A 73 -4.11 -21.85 -17.79
CA ARG A 73 -3.49 -21.81 -19.12
C ARG A 73 -2.01 -21.51 -18.95
N GLU A 74 -1.18 -22.29 -19.63
CA GLU A 74 0.22 -21.95 -19.92
C GLU A 74 0.24 -20.71 -20.83
N GLU A 75 0.09 -19.53 -20.23
CA GLU A 75 0.73 -18.33 -20.73
C GLU A 75 2.09 -18.26 -20.06
N GLU A 76 3.14 -17.93 -20.81
CA GLU A 76 4.53 -17.80 -20.37
C GLU A 76 4.63 -17.35 -18.90
N TYR A 77 4.95 -18.28 -18.01
CA TYR A 77 5.37 -17.94 -16.66
C TYR A 77 6.75 -17.27 -16.80
N GLU A 78 6.76 -15.95 -16.95
CA GLU A 78 7.73 -15.18 -16.18
C GLU A 78 7.63 -15.72 -14.75
N GLU A 79 8.74 -16.25 -14.21
CA GLU A 79 8.91 -16.52 -12.78
C GLU A 79 8.64 -15.21 -12.03
N THR A 80 7.36 -14.90 -11.82
CA THR A 80 6.97 -13.96 -10.79
C THR A 80 7.16 -14.75 -9.51
N ASP A 81 8.31 -14.51 -8.89
CA ASP A 81 8.65 -14.93 -7.54
C ASP A 81 7.54 -14.45 -6.58
N VAL A 82 6.43 -15.19 -6.52
CA VAL A 82 5.28 -14.84 -5.67
C VAL A 82 5.72 -15.12 -4.24
N LYS A 83 6.21 -14.08 -3.57
CA LYS A 83 6.69 -14.16 -2.20
C LYS A 83 5.56 -14.62 -1.28
N VAL A 84 5.75 -15.82 -0.73
CA VAL A 84 4.89 -16.38 0.30
C VAL A 84 5.29 -15.76 1.64
N VAL A 85 4.36 -15.05 2.27
CA VAL A 85 4.59 -14.47 3.60
C VAL A 85 4.27 -15.52 4.66
N SER A 86 5.28 -15.87 5.46
CA SER A 86 5.14 -16.82 6.56
C SER A 86 4.47 -16.20 7.79
N MET A 87 3.97 -17.04 8.70
CA MET A 87 3.41 -16.59 9.99
C MET A 87 4.40 -15.75 10.81
N GLU A 88 5.67 -16.16 10.84
CA GLU A 88 6.73 -15.45 11.57
C GLU A 88 7.06 -14.10 10.93
N GLU A 89 7.06 -14.04 9.60
CA GLU A 89 7.32 -12.82 8.85
C GLU A 89 6.19 -11.80 9.00
N ALA A 90 4.94 -12.24 8.84
CA ALA A 90 3.77 -11.39 9.09
C ALA A 90 3.75 -10.87 10.54
N GLY A 91 4.10 -11.74 11.51
CA GLY A 91 4.21 -11.35 12.91
C GLY A 91 5.26 -10.26 13.15
N ARG A 92 6.48 -10.44 12.61
CA ARG A 92 7.57 -9.45 12.71
C ARG A 92 7.21 -8.13 12.03
N PHE A 93 6.55 -8.17 10.88
CA PHE A 93 6.08 -6.99 10.18
C PHE A 93 5.08 -6.17 11.03
N ILE A 94 4.03 -6.82 11.55
CA ILE A 94 3.03 -6.17 12.41
C ILE A 94 3.69 -5.58 13.68
N GLU A 95 4.61 -6.32 14.31
CA GLU A 95 5.29 -5.85 15.51
C GLU A 95 6.18 -4.64 15.22
N LEU A 96 6.89 -4.64 14.10
CA LEU A 96 7.73 -3.52 13.67
C LEU A 96 6.89 -2.29 13.35
N GLU A 97 5.81 -2.43 12.57
CA GLU A 97 4.85 -1.35 12.29
C GLU A 97 4.30 -0.75 13.59
N ARG A 98 3.97 -1.60 14.57
CA ARG A 98 3.48 -1.16 15.90
C ARG A 98 4.55 -0.40 16.70
N LYS A 99 5.80 -0.87 16.71
CA LYS A 99 6.92 -0.18 17.38
C LYS A 99 7.21 1.18 16.75
N LEU A 100 7.07 1.29 15.43
CA LEU A 100 7.31 2.52 14.67
C LEU A 100 6.09 3.46 14.64
N ALA A 101 4.89 3.00 15.03
CA ALA A 101 3.67 3.81 15.00
C ALA A 101 3.76 5.03 15.93
N ILE A 102 4.25 4.86 17.16
CA ILE A 102 4.34 5.97 18.14
C ILE A 102 5.39 7.01 17.71
N PRO A 103 6.64 6.66 17.34
CA PRO A 103 7.61 7.62 16.84
C PRO A 103 7.11 8.38 15.60
N ARG A 104 6.47 7.69 14.64
CA ARG A 104 5.87 8.34 13.47
C ARG A 104 4.78 9.32 13.86
N ALA A 105 3.88 8.93 14.76
CA ALA A 105 2.80 9.80 15.24
C ALA A 105 3.32 11.03 15.98
N LEU A 106 4.32 10.86 16.86
CA LEU A 106 4.96 11.97 17.56
C LEU A 106 5.70 12.91 16.61
N ALA A 107 6.39 12.38 15.60
CA ALA A 107 7.07 13.18 14.60
C ALA A 107 6.08 14.03 13.78
N THR A 108 4.99 13.44 13.30
CA THR A 108 3.95 14.19 12.57
C THR A 108 3.29 15.24 13.46
N ALA A 109 2.98 14.89 14.72
CA ALA A 109 2.41 15.82 15.69
C ALA A 109 3.36 17.01 15.98
N LEU A 110 4.68 16.74 16.08
CA LEU A 110 5.71 17.76 16.25
C LEU A 110 5.78 18.71 15.04
N CYS A 111 5.67 18.18 13.81
CA CYS A 111 5.61 19.01 12.60
C CYS A 111 4.39 19.94 12.61
N VAL A 112 3.23 19.47 13.08
CA VAL A 112 2.02 20.30 13.21
C VAL A 112 2.18 21.37 14.28
N LEU A 113 2.89 21.07 15.38
CA LEU A 113 3.16 22.01 16.46
C LEU A 113 4.29 23.00 16.13
N SER A 114 5.11 22.71 15.13
CA SER A 114 6.30 23.49 14.78
C SER A 114 6.06 24.99 14.50
N PRO A 115 4.90 25.45 13.99
CA PRO A 115 4.65 26.89 13.82
C PRO A 115 4.30 27.62 15.13
N VAL A 116 3.96 26.92 16.21
CA VAL A 116 3.50 27.53 17.46
C VAL A 116 4.54 28.49 18.07
N PRO A 117 5.83 28.12 18.20
CA PRO A 117 6.85 29.05 18.70
C PRO A 117 6.98 30.32 17.85
N LEU A 118 6.89 30.21 16.53
CA LEU A 118 6.94 31.36 15.62
C LEU A 118 5.75 32.30 15.85
N ILE A 119 4.54 31.74 15.92
CA ILE A 119 3.29 32.50 16.14
C ILE A 119 3.33 33.21 17.50
N LEU A 120 3.77 32.51 18.56
CA LEU A 120 3.86 33.10 19.90
C LEU A 120 4.91 34.21 19.99
N LEU A 121 6.11 33.99 19.44
CA LEU A 121 7.16 35.00 19.44
C LEU A 121 6.76 36.24 18.64
N SER A 122 6.10 36.06 17.49
CA SER A 122 5.54 37.16 16.69
C SER A 122 4.52 37.96 17.51
N GLY A 123 3.58 37.29 18.19
CA GLY A 123 2.57 37.96 19.00
C GLY A 123 3.11 38.70 20.22
N ILE A 124 4.16 38.17 20.86
CA ILE A 124 4.83 38.84 21.99
C ILE A 124 5.57 40.09 21.52
N SER A 125 6.18 40.05 20.32
CA SER A 125 6.86 41.20 19.73
C SER A 125 5.92 42.38 19.49
N GLU A 126 4.66 42.12 19.09
CA GLU A 126 3.65 43.16 18.87
C GLU A 126 3.17 43.83 20.18
N LEU A 127 3.28 43.15 21.33
CA LEU A 127 2.86 43.69 22.63
C LEU A 127 3.78 44.80 23.17
N GLY A 128 4.91 45.08 22.52
CA GLY A 128 5.84 46.14 22.91
C GLY A 128 6.53 45.95 24.28
N ASN A 129 6.35 44.80 24.92
CA ASN A 129 6.81 44.54 26.28
C ASN A 129 8.10 43.67 26.27
N MET A 130 9.23 44.37 26.23
CA MET A 130 10.61 43.95 26.50
C MET A 130 11.36 43.06 25.46
N ALA A 131 12.56 43.56 25.11
CA ALA A 131 13.79 42.89 24.65
C ALA A 131 13.82 42.16 23.29
N ILE A 132 12.69 41.91 22.62
CA ILE A 132 12.68 41.19 21.33
C ILE A 132 12.18 42.14 20.22
N THR A 133 13.04 42.41 19.23
CA THR A 133 12.66 43.13 18.01
C THR A 133 11.91 42.21 17.06
N GLU A 134 11.08 42.77 16.17
CA GLU A 134 10.30 42.01 15.17
C GLU A 134 11.20 41.09 14.33
N ASP A 135 12.35 41.61 13.89
CA ASP A 135 13.35 40.85 13.14
C ASP A 135 13.90 39.65 13.94
N MET A 136 14.15 39.84 15.24
CA MET A 136 14.62 38.76 16.11
C MET A 136 13.53 37.72 16.35
N ALA A 137 12.29 38.13 16.59
CA ALA A 137 11.16 37.21 16.78
C ALA A 137 10.91 36.36 15.53
N GLY A 138 10.86 36.98 14.36
CA GLY A 138 10.70 36.30 13.08
C GLY A 138 11.88 35.35 12.80
N GLY A 139 13.12 35.84 12.91
CA GLY A 139 14.31 35.05 12.63
C GLY A 139 14.47 33.84 13.57
N THR A 140 14.31 34.05 14.87
CA THR A 140 14.40 32.95 15.86
C THR A 140 13.24 31.97 15.74
N GLY A 141 12.02 32.46 15.51
CA GLY A 141 10.84 31.62 15.30
C GLY A 141 10.96 30.72 14.07
N VAL A 142 11.43 31.26 12.94
CA VAL A 142 11.66 30.48 11.72
C VAL A 142 12.77 29.45 11.94
N ALA A 143 13.86 29.82 12.62
CA ALA A 143 14.94 28.89 12.93
C ALA A 143 14.43 27.70 13.78
N VAL A 144 13.65 27.96 14.82
CA VAL A 144 13.05 26.91 15.67
C VAL A 144 12.09 26.04 14.86
N LEU A 145 11.21 26.64 14.05
CA LEU A 145 10.29 25.91 13.17
C LEU A 145 11.05 24.94 12.27
N LEU A 146 12.10 25.40 11.58
CA LEU A 146 12.89 24.58 10.67
C LEU A 146 13.63 23.45 11.40
N ILE A 147 14.14 23.70 12.61
CA ILE A 147 14.78 22.66 13.42
C ILE A 147 13.77 21.58 13.83
N LEU A 148 12.61 21.96 14.34
CA LEU A 148 11.56 21.01 14.73
C LEU A 148 11.05 20.21 13.52
N LEU A 149 10.87 20.87 12.38
CA LEU A 149 10.50 20.22 11.13
C LEU A 149 11.58 19.24 10.67
N ALA A 150 12.86 19.63 10.71
CA ALA A 150 13.97 18.76 10.34
C ALA A 150 14.05 17.51 11.23
N VAL A 151 13.86 17.66 12.54
CA VAL A 151 13.80 16.54 13.49
C VAL A 151 12.62 15.62 13.18
N GLY A 152 11.42 16.18 12.96
CA GLY A 152 10.23 15.42 12.62
C GLY A 152 10.40 14.62 11.33
N VAL A 153 10.87 15.27 10.26
CA VAL A 153 11.12 14.60 8.97
C VAL A 153 12.19 13.53 9.11
N ALA A 154 13.29 13.78 9.84
CA ALA A 154 14.32 12.78 10.06
C ALA A 154 13.76 11.50 10.72
N VAL A 155 12.94 11.64 11.76
CA VAL A 155 12.29 10.49 12.44
C VAL A 155 11.37 9.73 11.48
N LEU A 156 10.59 10.43 10.65
CA LEU A 156 9.71 9.80 9.66
C LEU A 156 10.51 8.99 8.63
N VAL A 157 11.55 9.59 8.04
CA VAL A 157 12.41 8.94 7.03
C VAL A 157 13.15 7.74 7.62
N PHE A 158 13.74 7.86 8.81
CA PHE A 158 14.41 6.73 9.46
C PHE A 158 13.44 5.61 9.83
N SER A 159 12.19 5.93 10.17
CA SER A 159 11.17 4.92 10.44
C SER A 159 10.80 4.15 9.18
N GLU A 160 10.64 4.86 8.05
CA GLU A 160 10.32 4.26 6.76
C GLU A 160 11.47 3.38 6.24
N ASN A 161 12.72 3.83 6.39
CA ASN A 161 13.89 3.05 5.99
C ASN A 161 14.01 1.70 6.73
N ARG A 162 13.47 1.60 7.96
CA ARG A 162 13.42 0.31 8.69
C ARG A 162 12.38 -0.66 8.14
N LEU A 163 11.40 -0.17 7.39
CA LEU A 163 10.35 -0.97 6.75
C LEU A 163 10.72 -1.37 5.32
N GLU A 164 11.84 -0.90 4.77
CA GLU A 164 12.34 -1.23 3.42
C GLU A 164 12.36 -2.73 3.15
N LYS A 165 12.80 -3.54 4.14
CA LYS A 165 12.79 -5.01 4.03
C LYS A 165 11.40 -5.59 3.73
N TYR A 166 10.33 -4.92 4.16
CA TYR A 166 8.94 -5.34 4.01
C TYR A 166 8.20 -4.55 2.92
N GLU A 167 8.89 -3.72 2.14
CA GLU A 167 8.30 -2.89 1.09
C GLU A 167 7.57 -3.74 0.03
N TYR A 168 8.02 -4.97 -0.21
CA TYR A 168 7.34 -5.91 -1.11
C TYR A 168 5.92 -6.26 -0.63
N ILE A 169 5.64 -6.26 0.68
CA ILE A 169 4.27 -6.49 1.22
C ILE A 169 3.33 -5.37 0.76
N GLU A 170 3.86 -4.18 0.53
CA GLU A 170 3.11 -3.02 0.07
C GLU A 170 3.04 -2.93 -1.46
N LYS A 171 4.14 -3.20 -2.17
CA LYS A 171 4.24 -2.95 -3.61
C LYS A 171 3.97 -4.17 -4.50
N GLU A 172 4.18 -5.38 -3.98
CA GLU A 172 4.07 -6.62 -4.74
C GLU A 172 2.80 -7.39 -4.35
N ILE A 173 2.34 -8.25 -5.26
CA ILE A 173 1.28 -9.20 -4.97
C ILE A 173 1.90 -10.33 -4.15
N ILE A 174 1.36 -10.57 -2.96
CA ILE A 174 1.86 -11.57 -2.03
C ILE A 174 0.85 -12.71 -1.88
N THR A 175 1.34 -13.89 -1.53
CA THR A 175 0.49 -14.99 -1.07
C THR A 175 0.71 -15.20 0.43
N LEU A 176 -0.37 -15.45 1.14
CA LEU A 176 -0.32 -15.65 2.59
C LEU A 176 -0.29 -17.13 2.91
N GLN A 177 0.64 -17.56 3.77
CA GLN A 177 0.63 -18.92 4.30
C GLN A 177 -0.69 -19.21 5.05
N TYR A 178 -1.10 -20.48 5.07
CA TYR A 178 -2.27 -20.93 5.84
C TYR A 178 -2.23 -20.39 7.28
N GLY A 179 -3.36 -19.82 7.73
CA GLY A 179 -3.49 -19.21 9.05
C GLY A 179 -3.12 -17.72 9.16
N VAL A 180 -2.26 -17.18 8.28
CA VAL A 180 -1.84 -15.76 8.33
C VAL A 180 -3.02 -14.82 8.13
N LYS A 181 -3.88 -15.10 7.14
CA LYS A 181 -5.10 -14.34 6.89
C LYS A 181 -6.02 -14.30 8.12
N GLY A 182 -6.22 -15.45 8.76
CA GLY A 182 -7.03 -15.56 9.98
C GLY A 182 -6.44 -14.78 11.16
N MET A 183 -5.12 -14.89 11.37
CA MET A 183 -4.40 -14.14 12.40
C MET A 183 -4.50 -12.62 12.20
N ALA A 184 -4.22 -12.14 10.97
CA ALA A 184 -4.29 -10.72 10.65
C ALA A 184 -5.72 -10.18 10.73
N SER A 185 -6.71 -10.92 10.22
CA SER A 185 -8.13 -10.55 10.30
C SER A 185 -8.60 -10.46 11.75
N LYS A 186 -8.26 -11.44 12.60
CA LYS A 186 -8.62 -11.44 14.01
C LYS A 186 -8.02 -10.24 14.76
N LYS A 187 -6.72 -9.97 14.59
CA LYS A 187 -6.07 -8.80 15.21
C LYS A 187 -6.65 -7.48 14.72
N LYS A 188 -7.01 -7.39 13.44
CA LYS A 188 -7.66 -6.22 12.83
C LYS A 188 -9.05 -5.97 13.39
N GLU A 189 -9.82 -7.03 13.62
CA GLU A 189 -11.13 -6.96 14.24
C GLU A 189 -11.02 -6.52 15.71
N GLU A 190 -10.13 -7.14 16.50
CA GLU A 190 -9.84 -6.74 17.89
C GLU A 190 -9.41 -5.26 17.99
N PHE A 191 -8.65 -4.75 17.02
CA PHE A 191 -8.21 -3.37 16.98
C PHE A 191 -9.26 -2.39 16.42
N SER A 192 -10.30 -2.87 15.73
CA SER A 192 -11.27 -2.02 15.02
C SER A 192 -12.01 -1.05 15.93
N GLY A 193 -12.36 -1.48 17.15
CA GLY A 193 -12.99 -0.63 18.15
C GLY A 193 -12.09 0.52 18.61
N ILE A 194 -10.81 0.22 18.90
CA ILE A 194 -9.81 1.22 19.29
C ILE A 194 -9.56 2.18 18.13
N TYR A 195 -9.42 1.67 16.90
CA TYR A 195 -9.25 2.48 15.70
C TYR A 195 -10.41 3.47 15.53
N ASN A 196 -11.65 2.99 15.56
CA ASN A 196 -12.84 3.84 15.40
C ASN A 196 -12.95 4.88 16.51
N LEU A 197 -12.63 4.51 17.76
CA LEU A 197 -12.61 5.45 18.88
C LEU A 197 -11.56 6.54 18.66
N CYS A 198 -10.34 6.19 18.23
CA CYS A 198 -9.28 7.15 17.94
C CYS A 198 -9.66 8.11 16.80
N ILE A 199 -10.20 7.60 15.68
CA ILE A 199 -10.62 8.44 14.55
C ILE A 199 -11.78 9.36 14.95
N THR A 200 -12.78 8.83 15.67
CA THR A 200 -13.94 9.62 16.08
C THR A 200 -13.54 10.71 17.08
N SER A 201 -12.79 10.35 18.13
CA SER A 201 -12.35 11.31 19.15
C SER A 201 -11.39 12.36 18.58
N GLY A 202 -10.45 11.99 17.70
CA GLY A 202 -9.59 12.95 17.02
C GLY A 202 -10.37 13.91 16.12
N THR A 203 -11.38 13.42 15.40
CA THR A 203 -12.23 14.27 14.55
C THR A 203 -13.04 15.26 15.39
N VAL A 204 -13.65 14.78 16.49
CA VAL A 204 -14.36 15.63 17.44
C VAL A 204 -13.42 16.68 18.06
N LEU A 205 -12.19 16.31 18.39
CA LEU A 205 -11.20 17.23 18.94
C LEU A 205 -10.82 18.35 17.96
N CYS A 206 -10.65 18.03 16.67
CA CYS A 206 -10.41 19.04 15.63
C CYS A 206 -11.60 20.01 15.48
N ILE A 207 -12.84 19.49 15.48
CA ILE A 207 -14.04 20.32 15.36
C ILE A 207 -14.18 21.22 16.59
N LEU A 208 -14.03 20.67 17.80
CA LEU A 208 -14.09 21.44 19.04
C LEU A 208 -12.96 22.45 19.17
N GLY A 209 -11.79 22.18 18.60
CA GLY A 209 -10.65 23.11 18.62
C GLY A 209 -10.94 24.44 17.92
N VAL A 210 -11.88 24.47 16.97
CA VAL A 210 -12.30 25.70 16.27
C VAL A 210 -13.22 26.57 17.15
N VAL A 211 -13.96 25.96 18.09
CA VAL A 211 -14.96 26.67 18.90
C VAL A 211 -14.36 27.79 19.75
N PRO A 212 -13.25 27.61 20.50
CA PRO A 212 -12.61 28.70 21.22
C PRO A 212 -12.24 29.89 20.34
N LEU A 213 -11.72 29.63 19.13
CA LEU A 213 -11.32 30.68 18.18
C LEU A 213 -12.55 31.47 17.69
N MET A 214 -13.64 30.79 17.38
CA MET A 214 -14.91 31.42 16.98
C MET A 214 -15.54 32.21 18.13
N MET A 215 -15.44 31.71 19.36
CA MET A 215 -15.93 32.41 20.53
C MET A 215 -15.13 33.70 20.76
N MET A 216 -13.80 33.65 20.69
CA MET A 216 -12.94 34.85 20.77
C MET A 216 -13.29 35.90 19.70
N ALA A 217 -13.60 35.44 18.48
CA ALA A 217 -14.08 36.29 17.39
C ALA A 217 -15.40 36.97 17.70
N ALA A 218 -16.37 36.23 18.24
CA ALA A 218 -17.69 36.76 18.56
C ALA A 218 -17.65 37.85 19.65
N PHE A 219 -16.70 37.79 20.59
CA PHE A 219 -16.56 38.77 21.67
C PHE A 219 -15.60 39.93 21.34
N SER A 220 -15.11 40.04 20.10
CA SER A 220 -14.14 41.08 19.69
C SER A 220 -12.94 41.18 20.63
N ALA A 221 -12.34 40.02 20.95
CA ALA A 221 -11.17 39.95 21.83
C ALA A 221 -9.96 40.70 21.24
N ALA A 222 -8.98 41.02 22.08
CA ALA A 222 -7.74 41.65 21.63
C ALA A 222 -6.91 40.71 20.72
N ASP A 223 -6.09 41.27 19.83
CA ASP A 223 -5.30 40.52 18.83
C ASP A 223 -4.47 39.39 19.46
N ILE A 224 -3.84 39.64 20.61
CA ILE A 224 -3.07 38.63 21.35
C ILE A 224 -3.88 37.42 21.80
N VAL A 225 -5.18 37.59 22.04
CA VAL A 225 -6.08 36.50 22.44
C VAL A 225 -6.31 35.56 21.26
N TYR A 226 -6.42 36.09 20.03
CA TYR A 226 -6.51 35.26 18.83
C TYR A 226 -5.23 34.46 18.60
N ILE A 227 -4.06 35.04 18.87
CA ILE A 227 -2.77 34.36 18.76
C ILE A 227 -2.73 33.14 19.69
N TYR A 228 -3.13 33.31 20.96
CA TYR A 228 -3.26 32.18 21.88
C TYR A 228 -4.32 31.17 21.43
N GLY A 229 -5.45 31.64 20.89
CA GLY A 229 -6.50 30.79 20.32
C GLY A 229 -6.00 29.90 19.19
N VAL A 230 -5.22 30.44 18.26
CA VAL A 230 -4.59 29.68 17.16
C VAL A 230 -3.58 28.68 17.71
N CYS A 231 -2.79 29.05 18.71
CA CYS A 231 -1.83 28.11 19.32
C CYS A 231 -2.52 26.93 20.02
N ILE A 232 -3.62 27.19 20.73
CA ILE A 232 -4.45 26.14 21.35
C ILE A 232 -5.06 25.24 20.28
N LEU A 233 -5.59 25.82 19.20
CA LEU A 233 -6.10 25.07 18.06
C LEU A 233 -5.01 24.14 17.48
N LEU A 234 -3.81 24.65 17.21
CA LEU A 234 -2.70 23.84 16.70
C LEU A 234 -2.28 22.73 17.67
N ALA A 235 -2.29 22.99 18.98
CA ALA A 235 -2.02 21.97 19.99
C ALA A 235 -3.09 20.86 20.00
N MET A 236 -4.38 21.22 19.92
CA MET A 236 -5.48 20.25 19.83
C MET A 236 -5.42 19.43 18.54
N VAL A 237 -5.12 20.07 17.40
CA VAL A 237 -4.93 19.37 16.12
C VAL A 237 -3.72 18.45 16.18
N SER A 238 -2.62 18.85 16.82
CA SER A 238 -1.44 18.00 17.02
C SER A 238 -1.76 16.72 17.78
N VAL A 239 -2.57 16.81 18.85
CA VAL A 239 -3.06 15.64 19.59
C VAL A 239 -3.94 14.75 18.71
N ALA A 240 -4.86 15.32 17.92
CA ALA A 240 -5.69 14.55 17.00
C ALA A 240 -4.85 13.83 15.94
N VAL A 241 -3.86 14.51 15.36
CA VAL A 241 -2.94 13.95 14.36
C VAL A 241 -2.12 12.80 14.95
N LEU A 242 -1.68 12.89 16.20
CA LEU A 242 -1.02 11.79 16.89
C LEU A 242 -1.92 10.54 16.91
N MET A 243 -3.20 10.71 17.27
CA MET A 243 -4.17 9.62 17.31
C MET A 243 -4.42 9.02 15.92
N PHE A 244 -4.58 9.86 14.90
CA PHE A 244 -4.80 9.43 13.52
C PHE A 244 -3.62 8.65 12.96
N VAL A 245 -2.40 9.18 13.11
CA VAL A 245 -1.20 8.54 12.56
C VAL A 245 -0.90 7.24 13.31
N TRP A 246 -1.01 7.22 14.64
CA TRP A 246 -0.79 6.01 15.43
C TRP A 246 -1.78 4.89 15.05
N ALA A 247 -3.08 5.20 15.04
CA ALA A 247 -4.12 4.23 14.72
C ALA A 247 -4.04 3.80 13.24
N GLY A 248 -3.77 4.75 12.34
CA GLY A 248 -3.61 4.52 10.91
C GLY A 248 -2.43 3.63 10.57
N CYS A 249 -1.28 3.80 11.23
CA CYS A 249 -0.12 2.92 11.04
C CYS A 249 -0.44 1.46 11.40
N ILE A 250 -1.09 1.24 12.55
CA ILE A 250 -1.44 -0.11 13.00
C ILE A 250 -2.48 -0.73 12.05
N ARG A 251 -3.54 0.01 11.72
CA ARG A 251 -4.58 -0.46 10.80
C ARG A 251 -4.01 -0.76 9.41
N GLY A 252 -3.15 0.12 8.91
CA GLY A 252 -2.46 -0.03 7.63
C GLY A 252 -1.60 -1.30 7.56
N SER A 253 -0.95 -1.72 8.66
CA SER A 253 -0.20 -2.97 8.68
C SER A 253 -1.08 -4.20 8.41
N TYR A 254 -2.32 -4.21 8.90
CA TYR A 254 -3.26 -5.30 8.62
C TYR A 254 -3.81 -5.22 7.19
N ASP A 255 -4.13 -4.01 6.72
CA ASP A 255 -4.67 -3.80 5.37
C ASP A 255 -3.64 -4.19 4.29
N LYS A 256 -2.35 -3.90 4.51
CA LYS A 256 -1.23 -4.33 3.64
C LYS A 256 -1.12 -5.85 3.55
N LEU A 257 -1.17 -6.55 4.69
CA LEU A 257 -1.11 -8.01 4.73
C LEU A 257 -2.34 -8.66 4.09
N LEU A 258 -3.53 -8.17 4.41
CA LEU A 258 -4.80 -8.70 3.90
C LEU A 258 -5.08 -8.30 2.44
N GLN A 259 -4.28 -7.39 1.88
CA GLN A 259 -4.47 -6.82 0.55
C GLN A 259 -5.86 -6.18 0.38
N GLU A 260 -6.25 -5.37 1.36
CA GLU A 260 -7.54 -4.68 1.38
C GLU A 260 -7.37 -3.18 1.12
N GLY A 261 -8.47 -2.51 0.74
CA GLY A 261 -8.50 -1.06 0.56
C GLY A 261 -7.65 -0.60 -0.63
N ASP A 262 -6.54 0.08 -0.35
CA ASP A 262 -5.59 0.54 -1.36
C ASP A 262 -4.54 -0.51 -1.74
N TYR A 263 -4.43 -1.59 -0.98
CA TYR A 263 -3.43 -2.64 -1.17
C TYR A 263 -3.98 -3.87 -1.90
N THR A 264 -5.12 -3.75 -2.59
CA THR A 264 -5.67 -4.85 -3.39
C THR A 264 -4.70 -5.22 -4.52
N ALA A 265 -4.68 -6.49 -4.91
CA ALA A 265 -3.82 -6.97 -5.98
C ALA A 265 -3.97 -6.14 -7.27
N GLU A 266 -5.21 -5.77 -7.62
CA GLU A 266 -5.52 -4.92 -8.78
C GLU A 266 -4.96 -3.49 -8.65
N LYS A 267 -5.04 -2.86 -7.46
CA LYS A 267 -4.48 -1.52 -7.28
C LYS A 267 -2.95 -1.55 -7.33
N LYS A 268 -2.32 -2.56 -6.72
CA LYS A 268 -0.86 -2.74 -6.76
C LYS A 268 -0.33 -2.94 -8.18
N THR A 269 -1.00 -3.74 -9.02
CA THR A 269 -0.61 -3.93 -10.42
C THR A 269 -0.73 -2.64 -11.23
N VAL A 270 -1.83 -1.90 -11.05
CA VAL A 270 -2.05 -0.60 -11.70
C VAL A 270 -0.98 0.40 -11.27
N GLU A 271 -0.67 0.50 -9.99
CA GLU A 271 0.36 1.40 -9.48
C GLU A 271 1.76 1.01 -9.97
N ARG A 272 2.11 -0.28 -9.95
CA ARG A 272 3.39 -0.76 -10.47
C ARG A 272 3.58 -0.37 -11.94
N LYS A 273 2.55 -0.54 -12.77
CA LYS A 273 2.59 -0.21 -14.21
C LYS A 273 2.56 1.29 -14.50
N THR A 274 1.95 2.10 -13.62
CA THR A 274 1.84 3.55 -13.80
C THR A 274 2.92 4.34 -13.03
N SER A 275 3.74 3.68 -12.20
CA SER A 275 4.76 4.30 -11.33
C SER A 275 5.80 5.16 -12.06
N PHE A 276 6.14 4.84 -13.31
CA PHE A 276 7.08 5.61 -14.12
C PHE A 276 6.50 6.94 -14.64
N PHE A 277 5.17 7.02 -14.82
CA PHE A 277 4.54 8.14 -15.51
C PHE A 277 4.70 9.50 -14.80
N PRO A 278 4.50 9.63 -13.47
CA PRO A 278 4.70 10.90 -12.78
C PRO A 278 6.10 11.49 -12.98
N GLY A 279 7.14 10.66 -12.87
CA GLY A 279 8.52 11.11 -13.04
C GLY A 279 8.78 11.61 -14.45
N ALA A 280 8.42 10.81 -15.46
CA ALA A 280 8.59 11.19 -16.86
C ALA A 280 7.81 12.47 -17.23
N TYR A 281 6.56 12.57 -16.74
CA TYR A 281 5.69 13.70 -17.00
C TYR A 281 6.26 15.01 -16.43
N TRP A 282 6.63 15.03 -15.14
CA TRP A 282 7.15 16.24 -14.52
C TRP A 282 8.53 16.64 -15.04
N CYS A 283 9.39 15.68 -15.37
CA CYS A 283 10.65 15.99 -16.06
C CYS A 283 10.41 16.67 -17.42
N LEU A 284 9.42 16.22 -18.18
CA LEU A 284 9.06 16.82 -19.47
C LEU A 284 8.45 18.23 -19.30
N VAL A 285 7.58 18.42 -18.29
CA VAL A 285 7.01 19.73 -17.96
C VAL A 285 8.11 20.74 -17.58
N VAL A 286 9.07 20.32 -16.76
CA VAL A 286 10.21 21.15 -16.39
C VAL A 286 11.05 21.50 -17.62
N ALA A 287 11.30 20.54 -18.53
CA ALA A 287 12.03 20.80 -19.76
C ALA A 287 11.32 21.82 -20.66
N ILE A 288 9.99 21.73 -20.81
CA ILE A 288 9.18 22.69 -21.56
C ILE A 288 9.21 24.08 -20.90
N PHE A 289 9.07 24.13 -19.57
CA PHE A 289 9.14 25.37 -18.81
C PHE A 289 10.49 26.08 -19.01
N LEU A 290 11.60 25.35 -18.90
CA LEU A 290 12.94 25.89 -19.11
C LEU A 290 13.15 26.34 -20.56
N ALA A 291 12.76 25.53 -21.56
CA ALA A 291 12.89 25.89 -22.97
C ALA A 291 12.12 27.17 -23.32
N TRP A 292 10.90 27.33 -22.79
CA TRP A 292 10.10 28.55 -22.97
C TRP A 292 10.73 29.73 -22.23
N GLY A 293 11.16 29.53 -20.99
CA GLY A 293 11.82 30.56 -20.18
C GLY A 293 13.05 31.14 -20.86
N PHE A 294 13.92 30.29 -21.40
CA PHE A 294 15.15 30.72 -22.07
C PHE A 294 14.92 31.31 -23.47
N HIS A 295 13.90 30.85 -24.21
CA HIS A 295 13.68 31.34 -25.58
C HIS A 295 13.08 32.75 -25.64
N GLY A 296 12.30 33.16 -24.64
CA GLY A 296 11.57 34.43 -24.66
C GLY A 296 11.91 35.43 -23.54
N ASP A 297 12.85 35.10 -22.64
CA ASP A 297 13.16 35.84 -21.39
C ASP A 297 11.91 36.25 -20.57
N SER A 298 10.81 35.52 -20.80
CA SER A 298 9.46 35.84 -20.35
C SER A 298 9.02 34.81 -19.31
N TRP A 299 9.74 34.77 -18.19
CA TRP A 299 9.50 33.84 -17.08
C TRP A 299 8.08 33.95 -16.50
N LYS A 300 7.47 35.14 -16.57
CA LYS A 300 6.09 35.37 -16.13
C LYS A 300 5.07 34.60 -16.96
N THR A 301 5.23 34.54 -18.29
CA THR A 301 4.34 33.77 -19.17
C THR A 301 4.64 32.28 -19.12
N ALA A 302 5.92 31.90 -18.99
CA ALA A 302 6.32 30.50 -18.80
C ALA A 302 5.72 29.90 -17.52
N GLY A 303 5.47 30.70 -16.48
CA GLY A 303 4.80 30.28 -15.25
C GLY A 303 3.39 29.69 -15.46
N MET A 304 2.69 30.05 -16.55
CA MET A 304 1.36 29.48 -16.88
C MET A 304 1.42 27.99 -17.24
N VAL A 305 2.61 27.44 -17.54
CA VAL A 305 2.79 26.01 -17.81
C VAL A 305 2.42 25.16 -16.59
N TRP A 306 2.67 25.65 -15.36
CA TRP A 306 2.47 24.86 -14.14
C TRP A 306 0.99 24.52 -13.85
N PRO A 307 0.04 25.49 -13.83
CA PRO A 307 -1.38 25.16 -13.64
C PRO A 307 -1.94 24.27 -14.76
N VAL A 308 -1.55 24.54 -16.01
CA VAL A 308 -2.00 23.77 -17.18
C VAL A 308 -1.48 22.33 -17.12
N ALA A 309 -0.19 22.15 -16.78
CA ALA A 309 0.40 20.84 -16.57
C ALA A 309 -0.26 20.09 -15.42
N ALA A 310 -0.57 20.74 -14.30
CA ALA A 310 -1.27 20.10 -13.20
C ALA A 310 -2.64 19.53 -13.61
N LEU A 311 -3.43 20.29 -14.40
CA LEU A 311 -4.71 19.81 -14.91
C LEU A 311 -4.56 18.64 -15.90
N ILE A 312 -3.63 18.77 -16.85
CA ILE A 312 -3.34 17.71 -17.83
C ILE A 312 -2.86 16.44 -17.12
N PHE A 313 -2.02 16.56 -16.09
CA PHE A 313 -1.53 15.43 -15.30
C PHE A 313 -2.66 14.60 -14.70
N VAL A 314 -3.65 15.27 -14.06
CA VAL A 314 -4.80 14.60 -13.46
C VAL A 314 -5.61 13.85 -14.51
N VAL A 315 -5.87 14.48 -15.66
CA VAL A 315 -6.63 13.87 -16.75
C VAL A 315 -5.90 12.63 -17.30
N ILE A 316 -4.61 12.74 -17.59
CA ILE A 316 -3.83 11.62 -18.13
C ILE A 316 -3.72 10.49 -17.11
N GLN A 317 -3.52 10.79 -15.83
CA GLN A 317 -3.50 9.80 -14.75
C GLN A 317 -4.82 9.02 -14.66
N CYS A 318 -5.96 9.71 -14.68
CA CYS A 318 -7.27 9.06 -14.68
C CYS A 318 -7.44 8.12 -15.87
N ILE A 319 -7.05 8.58 -17.08
CA ILE A 319 -7.15 7.78 -18.30
C ILE A 319 -6.21 6.56 -18.22
N LEU A 320 -4.96 6.75 -17.80
CA LEU A 320 -3.99 5.66 -17.67
C LEU A 320 -4.46 4.60 -16.67
N LYS A 321 -4.92 5.01 -15.48
CA LYS A 321 -5.47 4.09 -14.48
C LYS A 321 -6.70 3.36 -15.01
N ALA A 322 -7.60 4.05 -15.71
CA ALA A 322 -8.78 3.44 -16.31
C ALA A 322 -8.42 2.41 -17.41
N ILE A 323 -7.46 2.71 -18.28
CA ILE A 323 -7.02 1.80 -19.34
C ILE A 323 -6.34 0.55 -18.76
N VAL A 324 -5.46 0.74 -17.77
CA VAL A 324 -4.73 -0.38 -17.14
C VAL A 324 -5.69 -1.25 -16.32
N GLY A 325 -6.63 -0.65 -15.58
CA GLY A 325 -7.68 -1.38 -14.86
C GLY A 325 -8.64 -2.14 -15.79
N ALA A 326 -9.10 -1.51 -16.88
CA ALA A 326 -10.01 -2.15 -17.83
C ALA A 326 -9.41 -3.37 -18.56
N ARG A 327 -8.07 -3.47 -18.65
CA ARG A 327 -7.39 -4.65 -19.19
C ARG A 327 -7.35 -5.82 -18.20
N GLN A 328 -7.53 -5.60 -16.90
CA GLN A 328 -7.49 -6.67 -15.88
C GLN A 328 -8.86 -7.29 -15.61
N GLY A 329 -9.96 -6.53 -15.71
CA GLY A 329 -11.33 -7.07 -15.57
C GLY A 329 -11.84 -7.93 -16.73
N LYS A 330 -10.99 -8.24 -17.72
CA LYS A 330 -11.32 -9.09 -18.89
C LYS A 330 -10.52 -10.39 -18.96
N SER A 331 -9.67 -10.67 -17.96
CA SER A 331 -8.93 -11.93 -17.84
C SER A 331 -9.56 -12.84 -16.81
#